data_AF-A0A950SBP1-F1
#
_entry.id   AF-A0A950SBP1-F1
#
_cell.length_a   1.000
_cell.length_b   1.000
_cell.length_c   1.000
_cell.angle_alpha   90.00
_cell.angle_beta   90.00
_cell.angle_gamma   90.00
#
_symmetry.space_group_name_H-M   'P 1'
#
loop_
_entity.id
_entity.type
_entity.pdbx_description
1 polymer ?
#
loop_
_entity_poly.entity_id
_entity_poly.type
_entity_poly.pdbx_seq_one_letter_code
_entity_poly.pdbx_strand_id
1 'polypeptide(L)'
;MAERDLIERLDDAIEAILTGRSAGLALSEPELATLLMAADDLRALPDPAFKSQLLAELVPPMEDEMTTTEFPSIRPYLLVPDADGMIAFLQETLGAELLGRYPAPDGRVMHASMRVGDSLIEMGEPESGPKPMALHIYLDDVDGAYERARAAGATSTLPITDQAYGDREGGVKDQWGNAWYLATHQEEVTEDELMQRFGGGGSKPRKQPGVGPRPEGYHTVTPFFHVRGARKFIEFLGDAFGGTTAHITDMPDREVAHAAVRIGDSLIELGEAHGESQPMPSAIHLFVPDVDAVYERALRAGATSVEPPADKPYGERGAWVIDPFENQWFIATAKG
;
A
#
# COMPACT_ATOMS: atom_id res chain seq x y z
N MET A 1 42.47 -29.07 -48.55
CA MET A 1 42.45 -29.49 -47.14
C MET A 1 42.25 -28.32 -46.17
N ALA A 2 41.70 -27.17 -46.59
CA ALA A 2 41.58 -25.97 -45.73
C ALA A 2 40.13 -25.52 -45.46
N GLU A 3 39.13 -26.20 -46.03
CA GLU A 3 37.73 -25.76 -46.03
C GLU A 3 36.84 -26.58 -45.07
N ARG A 4 37.40 -27.62 -44.45
CA ARG A 4 36.71 -28.37 -43.39
C ARG A 4 36.60 -27.58 -42.08
N ASP A 5 37.27 -26.43 -41.99
CA ASP A 5 37.58 -25.78 -40.72
C ASP A 5 36.39 -25.03 -40.07
N LEU A 6 35.75 -24.18 -40.88
CA LEU A 6 35.12 -22.97 -40.33
C LEU A 6 33.73 -23.19 -39.74
N ILE A 7 32.92 -24.04 -40.38
CA ILE A 7 31.57 -24.37 -39.89
C ILE A 7 31.67 -25.26 -38.64
N GLU A 8 32.54 -26.28 -38.67
CA GLU A 8 32.78 -27.15 -37.51
C GLU A 8 33.34 -26.34 -36.33
N ARG A 9 34.26 -25.38 -36.56
CA ARG A 9 34.76 -24.45 -35.52
C ARG A 9 33.71 -23.47 -35.01
N LEU A 10 32.79 -23.01 -35.86
CA LEU A 10 31.67 -22.18 -35.43
C LEU A 10 30.74 -22.99 -34.53
N ASP A 11 30.42 -24.22 -34.90
CA ASP A 11 29.57 -25.13 -34.12
C ASP A 11 30.20 -25.46 -32.77
N ASP A 12 31.49 -25.81 -32.73
CA ASP A 12 32.23 -26.07 -31.49
C ASP A 12 32.27 -24.83 -30.57
N ALA A 13 32.43 -23.63 -31.15
CA ALA A 13 32.43 -22.38 -30.40
C ALA A 13 31.02 -22.02 -29.87
N ILE A 14 29.97 -22.24 -30.66
CA ILE A 14 28.58 -22.09 -30.22
C ILE A 14 28.26 -23.08 -29.10
N GLU A 15 28.68 -24.34 -29.21
CA GLU A 15 28.47 -25.35 -28.16
C GLU A 15 29.24 -24.99 -26.88
N ALA A 16 30.46 -24.47 -26.99
CA ALA A 16 31.22 -23.96 -25.84
C ALA A 16 30.53 -22.75 -25.17
N ILE A 17 29.93 -21.84 -25.95
CA ILE A 17 29.12 -20.73 -25.43
C ILE A 17 27.89 -21.27 -24.70
N LEU A 18 27.10 -22.16 -25.32
CA LEU A 18 25.89 -22.72 -24.72
C LEU A 18 26.18 -23.45 -23.40
N THR A 19 27.31 -24.14 -23.32
CA THR A 19 27.75 -24.90 -22.12
C THR A 19 28.52 -24.07 -21.09
N GLY A 20 28.69 -22.76 -21.30
CA GLY A 20 29.33 -21.85 -20.33
C GLY A 20 30.86 -21.95 -20.24
N ARG A 21 31.52 -22.48 -21.28
CA ARG A 21 32.97 -22.69 -21.35
C ARG A 21 33.72 -21.55 -22.09
N SER A 22 33.17 -20.33 -22.09
CA SER A 22 33.61 -19.24 -22.99
C SER A 22 34.95 -18.57 -22.66
N ALA A 23 35.67 -19.01 -21.61
CA ALA A 23 36.95 -18.42 -21.24
C ALA A 23 38.08 -18.85 -22.21
N GLY A 24 38.31 -18.06 -23.26
CA GLY A 24 39.58 -18.06 -23.99
C GLY A 24 39.57 -18.46 -25.47
N LEU A 25 38.44 -18.38 -26.18
CA LEU A 25 38.44 -18.50 -27.64
C LEU A 25 39.10 -17.26 -28.29
N ALA A 26 40.43 -17.26 -28.38
CA ALA A 26 41.19 -16.26 -29.12
C ALA A 26 41.01 -16.54 -30.62
N LEU A 27 40.07 -15.85 -31.26
CA LEU A 27 39.81 -16.01 -32.69
C LEU A 27 40.55 -14.93 -33.46
N SER A 28 41.52 -15.36 -34.25
CA SER A 28 42.28 -14.52 -35.19
C SER A 28 41.47 -14.05 -36.40
N GLU A 29 40.16 -14.33 -36.43
CA GLU A 29 39.29 -14.15 -37.59
C GLU A 29 38.09 -13.21 -37.27
N PRO A 30 38.04 -12.01 -37.88
CA PRO A 30 37.03 -10.98 -37.56
C PRO A 30 35.58 -11.41 -37.82
N GLU A 31 35.36 -12.24 -38.84
CA GLU A 31 34.02 -12.71 -39.23
C GLU A 31 33.44 -13.65 -38.18
N LEU A 32 34.26 -14.55 -37.62
CA LEU A 32 33.85 -15.49 -36.57
C LEU A 32 33.66 -14.78 -35.22
N ALA A 33 34.49 -13.78 -34.91
CA ALA A 33 34.34 -12.96 -33.71
C ALA A 33 33.00 -12.21 -33.69
N THR A 34 32.58 -11.67 -34.84
CA THR A 34 31.29 -10.97 -34.97
C THR A 34 30.11 -11.92 -34.75
N LEU A 35 30.16 -13.13 -35.31
CA LEU A 35 29.11 -14.14 -35.14
C LEU A 35 29.03 -14.64 -33.69
N LEU A 36 30.15 -14.77 -32.99
CA LEU A 36 30.15 -15.23 -31.60
C LEU A 36 29.73 -14.16 -30.61
N MET A 37 30.01 -12.88 -30.88
CA MET A 37 29.40 -11.78 -30.14
C MET A 37 27.87 -11.82 -30.26
N ALA A 38 27.36 -12.00 -31.48
CA ALA A 38 25.92 -12.14 -31.70
C ALA A 38 25.36 -13.39 -31.01
N ALA A 39 26.09 -14.51 -30.99
CA ALA A 39 25.66 -15.74 -30.30
C ALA A 39 25.63 -15.58 -28.77
N ASP A 40 26.58 -14.84 -28.19
CA ASP A 40 26.62 -14.54 -26.75
C ASP A 40 25.47 -13.59 -26.37
N ASP A 41 25.20 -12.57 -27.19
CA ASP A 41 24.05 -11.66 -27.02
C ASP A 41 22.71 -12.43 -27.09
N LEU A 42 22.57 -13.36 -28.05
CA LEU A 42 21.37 -14.19 -28.20
C LEU A 42 21.19 -15.21 -27.08
N ARG A 43 22.27 -15.67 -26.43
CA ARG A 43 22.20 -16.62 -25.30
C ARG A 43 21.43 -16.04 -24.12
N ALA A 44 21.51 -14.73 -23.94
CA ALA A 44 20.79 -14.05 -22.88
C ALA A 44 19.28 -13.88 -23.19
N LEU A 45 18.82 -14.19 -24.40
CA LEU A 45 17.44 -13.97 -24.80
C LEU A 45 16.49 -15.16 -24.50
N PRO A 46 15.23 -14.88 -24.10
CA PRO A 46 14.73 -13.55 -23.75
C PRO A 46 15.37 -13.06 -22.44
N ASP A 47 15.99 -11.88 -22.51
CA ASP A 47 16.70 -11.30 -21.37
C ASP A 47 15.68 -10.75 -20.35
N PRO A 48 16.11 -10.41 -19.12
CA PRO A 48 15.19 -9.88 -18.12
C PRO A 48 14.44 -8.63 -18.60
N ALA A 49 15.02 -7.79 -19.45
CA ALA A 49 14.36 -6.58 -19.96
C ALA A 49 13.26 -6.94 -20.97
N PHE A 50 13.52 -7.87 -21.89
CA PHE A 50 12.53 -8.41 -22.82
C PHE A 50 11.40 -9.13 -22.08
N LYS A 51 11.71 -9.95 -21.08
CA LYS A 51 10.69 -10.62 -20.26
C LYS A 51 9.83 -9.60 -19.52
N SER A 52 10.42 -8.57 -18.92
CA SER A 52 9.68 -7.49 -18.26
C SER A 52 8.82 -6.69 -19.24
N GLN A 53 9.31 -6.37 -20.44
CA GLN A 53 8.53 -5.70 -21.48
C GLN A 53 7.37 -6.57 -21.97
N LEU A 54 7.63 -7.83 -22.30
CA LEU A 54 6.60 -8.75 -22.77
C LEU A 54 5.55 -9.00 -21.68
N LEU A 55 5.93 -9.09 -20.41
CA LEU A 55 4.97 -9.18 -19.30
C LEU A 55 4.15 -7.90 -19.17
N ALA A 56 4.76 -6.72 -19.29
CA ALA A 56 4.02 -5.45 -19.30
C ALA A 56 3.02 -5.36 -20.47
N GLU A 57 3.31 -5.97 -21.62
CA GLU A 57 2.40 -6.03 -22.78
C GLU A 57 1.32 -7.12 -22.66
N LEU A 58 1.58 -8.21 -21.92
CA LEU A 58 0.65 -9.34 -21.76
C LEU A 58 -0.29 -9.18 -20.56
N VAL A 59 0.09 -8.37 -19.58
CA VAL A 59 -0.76 -8.02 -18.45
C VAL A 59 -1.85 -7.06 -18.95
N PRO A 60 -3.14 -7.33 -18.67
CA PRO A 60 -4.21 -6.41 -19.07
C PRO A 60 -3.93 -4.99 -18.55
N PRO A 61 -4.29 -3.94 -19.30
CA PRO A 61 -3.99 -2.58 -18.91
C PRO A 61 -4.57 -2.31 -17.52
N MET A 62 -3.73 -1.87 -16.58
CA MET A 62 -4.15 -1.38 -15.25
C MET A 62 -5.00 -0.09 -15.35
N GLU A 63 -5.16 0.46 -16.56
CA GLU A 63 -5.79 1.73 -16.86
C GLU A 63 -7.21 1.86 -16.27
N ASP A 64 -8.06 0.83 -16.33
CA ASP A 64 -9.43 0.91 -15.81
C ASP A 64 -9.51 1.01 -14.27
N GLU A 65 -8.50 0.51 -13.55
CA GLU A 65 -8.45 0.54 -12.07
C GLU A 65 -7.82 1.84 -11.53
N MET A 66 -6.78 2.31 -12.23
CA MET A 66 -5.93 3.44 -11.82
C MET A 66 -6.45 4.79 -12.29
N THR A 67 -7.35 4.82 -13.28
CA THR A 67 -7.89 6.07 -13.84
C THR A 67 -9.26 6.49 -13.29
N THR A 68 -9.88 5.66 -12.44
CA THR A 68 -11.23 5.95 -11.94
C THR A 68 -11.19 6.92 -10.76
N THR A 69 -11.84 8.07 -10.92
CA THR A 69 -12.20 8.99 -9.81
C THR A 69 -13.31 8.43 -8.93
N GLU A 70 -13.61 7.12 -9.04
CA GLU A 70 -14.64 6.43 -8.28
C GLU A 70 -14.22 6.18 -6.83
N PHE A 71 -12.92 6.16 -6.57
CA PHE A 71 -12.35 5.82 -5.27
C PHE A 71 -11.76 7.02 -4.53
N PRO A 72 -11.69 6.95 -3.18
CA PRO A 72 -11.14 8.01 -2.35
C PRO A 72 -9.69 8.35 -2.69
N SER A 73 -9.30 9.58 -2.36
CA SER A 73 -7.96 10.13 -2.61
C SER A 73 -6.83 9.34 -1.93
N ILE A 74 -7.13 8.64 -0.84
CA ILE A 74 -6.16 7.84 -0.08
C ILE A 74 -6.48 6.36 -0.24
N ARG A 75 -5.47 5.61 -0.69
CA ARG A 75 -5.51 4.16 -0.78
C ARG A 75 -4.36 3.59 0.05
N PRO A 76 -4.65 2.90 1.17
CA PRO A 76 -3.60 2.23 1.91
C PRO A 76 -2.93 1.16 1.05
N TYR A 77 -1.59 1.16 1.06
CA TYR A 77 -0.76 0.22 0.31
C TYR A 77 -0.05 -0.75 1.27
N LEU A 78 -0.49 -2.00 1.31
CA LEU A 78 0.09 -3.02 2.18
C LEU A 78 1.30 -3.67 1.51
N LEU A 79 2.49 -3.50 2.10
CA LEU A 79 3.68 -4.22 1.68
C LEU A 79 3.84 -5.46 2.57
N VAL A 80 3.35 -6.59 2.08
CA VAL A 80 3.26 -7.86 2.81
C VAL A 80 4.07 -8.95 2.10
N PRO A 81 4.71 -9.88 2.83
CA PRO A 81 5.57 -10.91 2.22
C PRO A 81 4.79 -12.04 1.54
N ASP A 82 3.46 -12.11 1.72
CA ASP A 82 2.57 -13.09 1.11
C ASP A 82 1.24 -12.39 0.79
N ALA A 83 1.21 -11.75 -0.37
CA ALA A 83 0.07 -10.97 -0.82
C ALA A 83 -1.13 -11.85 -1.20
N ASP A 84 -0.90 -13.08 -1.71
CA ASP A 84 -2.00 -14.02 -1.98
C ASP A 84 -2.72 -14.43 -0.69
N GLY A 85 -1.97 -14.69 0.38
CA GLY A 85 -2.54 -14.90 1.70
C GLY A 85 -3.32 -13.68 2.21
N MET A 86 -2.79 -12.46 2.01
CA MET A 86 -3.50 -11.22 2.37
C MET A 86 -4.80 -11.05 1.58
N ILE A 87 -4.81 -11.32 0.27
CA ILE A 87 -6.02 -11.30 -0.56
C ILE A 87 -7.07 -12.24 0.02
N ALA A 88 -6.69 -13.50 0.30
CA ALA A 88 -7.60 -14.49 0.88
C ALA A 88 -8.13 -14.03 2.24
N PHE A 89 -7.26 -13.49 3.11
CA PHE A 89 -7.65 -12.93 4.40
C PHE A 89 -8.70 -11.81 4.24
N LEU A 90 -8.49 -10.85 3.34
CA LEU A 90 -9.45 -9.75 3.15
C LEU A 90 -10.78 -10.23 2.56
N GLN A 91 -10.76 -11.22 1.66
CA GLN A 91 -11.98 -11.83 1.12
C GLN A 91 -12.77 -12.53 2.23
N GLU A 92 -12.12 -13.35 3.05
CA GLU A 92 -12.77 -14.12 4.10
C GLU A 92 -13.25 -13.25 5.27
N THR A 93 -12.50 -12.21 5.63
CA THR A 93 -12.75 -11.42 6.85
C THR A 93 -13.65 -10.22 6.58
N LEU A 94 -13.36 -9.47 5.52
CA LEU A 94 -14.03 -8.20 5.20
C LEU A 94 -15.02 -8.32 4.04
N GLY A 95 -15.10 -9.48 3.38
CA GLY A 95 -15.91 -9.63 2.16
C GLY A 95 -15.37 -8.79 1.00
N ALA A 96 -14.06 -8.55 0.99
CA ALA A 96 -13.40 -7.74 -0.01
C ALA A 96 -13.50 -8.36 -1.42
N GLU A 97 -13.63 -7.53 -2.44
CA GLU A 97 -13.65 -7.95 -3.85
C GLU A 97 -12.27 -7.73 -4.47
N LEU A 98 -11.69 -8.78 -5.07
CA LEU A 98 -10.46 -8.64 -5.83
C LEU A 98 -10.78 -8.03 -7.19
N LEU A 99 -10.24 -6.83 -7.42
CA LEU A 99 -10.43 -6.11 -8.67
C LEU A 99 -9.31 -6.43 -9.68
N GLY A 100 -8.07 -6.49 -9.20
CA GLY A 100 -6.90 -6.76 -10.03
C GLY A 100 -5.77 -7.44 -9.24
N ARG A 101 -5.07 -8.37 -9.89
CA ARG A 101 -3.86 -9.04 -9.36
C ARG A 101 -2.83 -9.15 -10.47
N TYR A 102 -1.68 -8.54 -10.26
CA TYR A 102 -0.64 -8.36 -11.24
C TYR A 102 0.66 -9.03 -10.76
N PRO A 103 1.04 -10.18 -11.34
CA PRO A 103 2.24 -10.90 -10.93
C PRO A 103 3.51 -10.30 -11.53
N ALA A 104 4.60 -10.34 -10.77
CA ALA A 104 5.96 -10.13 -11.23
C ALA A 104 6.45 -11.36 -12.05
N PRO A 105 7.53 -11.22 -12.85
CA PRO A 105 8.10 -12.34 -13.62
C PRO A 105 8.52 -13.55 -12.78
N ASP A 106 8.87 -13.32 -11.52
CA ASP A 106 9.28 -14.36 -10.56
C ASP A 106 8.09 -15.03 -9.84
N GLY A 107 6.86 -14.62 -10.16
CA GLY A 107 5.61 -15.18 -9.63
C GLY A 107 5.06 -14.46 -8.39
N ARG A 108 5.83 -13.57 -7.77
CA ARG A 108 5.36 -12.75 -6.64
C ARG A 108 4.26 -11.78 -7.08
N VAL A 109 3.41 -11.34 -6.17
CA VAL A 109 2.44 -10.28 -6.47
C VAL A 109 3.17 -8.94 -6.52
N MET A 110 3.26 -8.35 -7.71
CA MET A 110 3.80 -6.99 -7.89
C MET A 110 2.80 -5.95 -7.38
N HIS A 111 1.53 -6.12 -7.75
CA HIS A 111 0.43 -5.26 -7.33
C HIS A 111 -0.87 -6.05 -7.27
N ALA A 112 -1.73 -5.73 -6.30
CA ALA A 112 -3.12 -6.16 -6.27
C ALA A 112 -3.99 -5.09 -5.62
N SER A 113 -5.25 -5.05 -6.02
CA SER A 113 -6.24 -4.07 -5.58
C SER A 113 -7.51 -4.76 -5.10
N MET A 114 -7.92 -4.43 -3.88
CA MET A 114 -9.04 -5.03 -3.17
C MET A 114 -10.07 -3.96 -2.81
N ARG A 115 -11.30 -4.09 -3.29
CA ARG A 115 -12.42 -3.21 -2.89
C ARG A 115 -13.01 -3.67 -1.57
N VAL A 116 -13.15 -2.72 -0.64
CA VAL A 116 -13.85 -2.91 0.65
C VAL A 116 -14.80 -1.74 0.84
N GLY A 117 -16.11 -1.99 0.70
CA GLY A 117 -17.11 -0.92 0.70
C GLY A 117 -16.84 0.09 -0.42
N ASP A 118 -16.63 1.35 -0.06
CA ASP A 118 -16.27 2.43 -1.00
C ASP A 118 -14.76 2.73 -1.05
N SER A 119 -13.91 1.90 -0.44
CA SER A 119 -12.47 2.09 -0.40
C SER A 119 -11.72 1.01 -1.19
N LEU A 120 -10.47 1.32 -1.57
CA LEU A 120 -9.51 0.34 -2.05
C LEU A 120 -8.41 0.12 -1.01
N ILE A 121 -8.01 -1.13 -0.85
CA ILE A 121 -6.75 -1.53 -0.25
C ILE A 121 -5.87 -2.07 -1.37
N GLU A 122 -4.74 -1.42 -1.58
CA GLU A 122 -3.73 -1.86 -2.54
C GLU A 122 -2.65 -2.65 -1.81
N MET A 123 -1.94 -3.53 -2.50
CA MET A 123 -0.85 -4.29 -1.90
C MET A 123 0.17 -4.79 -2.93
N GLY A 124 1.35 -5.16 -2.43
CA GLY A 124 2.37 -5.84 -3.20
C GLY A 124 3.42 -6.48 -2.30
N GLU A 125 4.22 -7.37 -2.88
CA GLU A 125 5.31 -8.01 -2.16
C GLU A 125 6.58 -7.16 -2.19
N PRO A 126 7.10 -6.73 -1.03
CA PRO A 126 8.23 -5.80 -0.98
C PRO A 126 9.56 -6.47 -1.28
N GLU A 127 10.45 -5.75 -1.95
CA GLU A 127 11.86 -6.15 -2.09
C GLU A 127 12.69 -5.87 -0.83
N SER A 128 12.35 -4.82 -0.08
CA SER A 128 13.11 -4.32 1.08
C SER A 128 12.49 -4.68 2.44
N GLY A 129 11.60 -5.68 2.45
CA GLY A 129 10.93 -6.19 3.66
C GLY A 129 9.55 -5.58 3.91
N PRO A 130 8.74 -6.22 4.77
CA PRO A 130 7.35 -5.82 5.02
C PRO A 130 7.23 -4.44 5.65
N LYS A 131 6.17 -3.73 5.29
CA LYS A 131 5.71 -2.48 5.95
C LYS A 131 4.28 -2.72 6.44
N PRO A 132 4.11 -3.25 7.66
CA PRO A 132 2.79 -3.40 8.23
C PRO A 132 2.17 -2.03 8.47
N MET A 133 0.84 -1.99 8.46
CA MET A 133 0.05 -0.77 8.65
C MET A 133 -1.04 -1.00 9.69
N ALA A 134 -1.49 0.06 10.36
CA ALA A 134 -2.73 0.04 11.11
C ALA A 134 -3.86 0.65 10.27
N LEU A 135 -5.03 0.04 10.28
CA LEU A 135 -6.20 0.49 9.53
C LEU A 135 -7.42 0.53 10.43
N HIS A 136 -8.21 1.58 10.32
CA HIS A 136 -9.55 1.67 10.89
C HIS A 136 -10.58 1.36 9.81
N ILE A 137 -11.43 0.36 10.05
CA ILE A 137 -12.38 -0.19 9.09
C ILE A 137 -13.79 -0.17 9.67
N TYR A 138 -14.69 0.53 8.99
CA TYR A 138 -16.11 0.54 9.33
C TYR A 138 -16.89 -0.50 8.53
N LEU A 139 -17.64 -1.34 9.22
CA LEU A 139 -18.38 -2.48 8.68
C LEU A 139 -19.82 -2.51 9.21
N ASP A 140 -20.74 -3.11 8.45
CA ASP A 140 -22.12 -3.32 8.91
C ASP A 140 -22.21 -4.31 10.08
N ASP A 141 -21.35 -5.32 10.08
CA ASP A 141 -21.26 -6.41 11.06
C ASP A 141 -19.83 -6.55 11.59
N VAL A 142 -19.46 -5.68 12.53
CA VAL A 142 -18.13 -5.70 13.17
C VAL A 142 -17.89 -6.98 13.97
N ASP A 143 -18.90 -7.51 14.67
CA ASP A 143 -18.76 -8.74 15.46
C ASP A 143 -18.44 -9.93 14.57
N GLY A 144 -19.17 -10.09 13.46
CA GLY A 144 -18.91 -11.16 12.51
C GLY A 144 -17.55 -11.04 11.83
N ALA A 145 -17.15 -9.82 11.44
CA ALA A 145 -15.83 -9.58 10.85
C ALA A 145 -14.69 -9.91 11.82
N TYR A 146 -14.83 -9.51 13.08
CA TYR A 146 -13.87 -9.80 14.14
C TYR A 146 -13.72 -11.31 14.38
N GLU A 147 -14.82 -12.06 14.46
CA GLU A 147 -14.76 -13.52 14.62
C GLU A 147 -14.18 -14.22 13.39
N ARG A 148 -14.50 -13.77 12.16
CA ARG A 148 -13.88 -14.28 10.93
C ARG A 148 -12.38 -14.03 10.92
N ALA A 149 -11.93 -12.83 11.32
CA ALA A 149 -10.50 -12.51 11.40
C ALA A 149 -9.77 -13.41 12.39
N ARG A 150 -10.37 -13.67 13.57
CA ARG A 150 -9.81 -14.62 14.55
C ARG A 150 -9.76 -16.05 14.02
N ALA A 151 -10.81 -16.49 13.32
CA ALA A 151 -10.85 -17.80 12.69
C ALA A 151 -9.77 -17.95 11.59
N ALA A 152 -9.46 -16.86 10.88
CA ALA A 152 -8.40 -16.77 9.89
C ALA A 152 -6.99 -16.61 10.49
N GLY A 153 -6.85 -16.71 11.82
CA GLY A 153 -5.54 -16.71 12.51
C GLY A 153 -5.10 -15.36 13.08
N ALA A 154 -5.91 -14.30 12.96
CA ALA A 154 -5.60 -13.02 13.59
C ALA A 154 -5.71 -13.11 15.12
N THR A 155 -4.83 -12.41 15.82
CA THR A 155 -4.83 -12.33 17.28
C THR A 155 -5.61 -11.10 17.73
N SER A 156 -6.54 -11.26 18.66
CA SER A 156 -7.21 -10.12 19.29
C SER A 156 -6.23 -9.26 20.07
N THR A 157 -6.20 -7.96 19.74
CA THR A 157 -5.51 -6.93 20.50
C THR A 157 -6.47 -6.19 21.42
N LEU A 158 -7.71 -5.95 20.97
CA LEU A 158 -8.77 -5.30 21.73
C LEU A 158 -10.08 -6.10 21.55
N PRO A 159 -10.73 -6.57 22.62
CA PRO A 159 -12.05 -7.20 22.54
C PRO A 159 -13.09 -6.21 22.01
N ILE A 160 -14.06 -6.71 21.22
CA ILE A 160 -15.18 -5.87 20.77
C ILE A 160 -15.95 -5.32 21.97
N THR A 161 -16.13 -4.00 22.02
CA THR A 161 -16.93 -3.32 23.04
C THR A 161 -17.67 -2.13 22.45
N ASP A 162 -18.78 -1.74 23.09
CA ASP A 162 -19.43 -0.46 22.78
C ASP A 162 -18.66 0.67 23.46
N GLN A 163 -18.40 1.74 22.71
CA GLN A 163 -17.59 2.89 23.11
C GLN A 163 -18.45 4.08 23.49
N ALA A 164 -17.92 4.93 24.36
CA ALA A 164 -18.62 6.13 24.83
C ALA A 164 -19.01 7.07 23.67
N TYR A 165 -18.21 7.10 22.61
CA TYR A 165 -18.40 7.95 21.43
C TYR A 165 -19.29 7.33 20.33
N GLY A 166 -19.98 6.23 20.62
CA GLY A 166 -21.04 5.73 19.75
C GLY A 166 -20.63 4.65 18.75
N ASP A 167 -19.37 4.20 18.78
CA ASP A 167 -18.92 3.06 17.98
C ASP A 167 -18.97 1.76 18.78
N ARG A 168 -19.22 0.66 18.08
CA ARG A 168 -18.86 -0.67 18.56
C ARG A 168 -17.60 -1.09 17.85
N GLU A 169 -16.53 -1.25 18.59
CA GLU A 169 -15.21 -1.46 18.00
C GLU A 169 -14.40 -2.53 18.73
N GLY A 170 -13.38 -3.02 18.06
CA GLY A 170 -12.24 -3.68 18.68
C GLY A 170 -11.11 -3.87 17.67
N GLY A 171 -10.14 -4.69 18.04
CA GLY A 171 -8.85 -4.73 17.34
C GLY A 171 -8.32 -6.15 17.18
N VAL A 172 -7.79 -6.44 16.00
CA VAL A 172 -7.03 -7.67 15.73
C VAL A 172 -5.71 -7.34 15.06
N LYS A 173 -4.73 -8.21 15.23
CA LYS A 173 -3.45 -8.19 14.53
C LYS A 173 -3.31 -9.44 13.67
N ASP A 174 -3.04 -9.27 12.39
CA ASP A 174 -2.84 -10.41 11.48
C ASP A 174 -1.43 -11.00 11.61
N GLN A 175 -1.19 -12.08 10.87
CA GLN A 175 0.08 -12.80 10.83
C GLN A 175 1.21 -12.09 10.07
N TRP A 176 0.89 -11.07 9.26
CA TRP A 176 1.86 -10.24 8.53
C TRP A 176 2.25 -8.98 9.31
N GLY A 177 1.58 -8.71 10.43
CA GLY A 177 1.89 -7.65 11.38
C GLY A 177 0.98 -6.43 11.29
N ASN A 178 -0.02 -6.41 10.39
CA ASN A 178 -0.96 -5.30 10.31
C ASN A 178 -1.92 -5.29 11.49
N ALA A 179 -2.32 -4.09 11.92
CA ALA A 179 -3.32 -3.89 12.95
C ALA A 179 -4.64 -3.44 12.30
N TRP A 180 -5.72 -4.08 12.69
CA TRP A 180 -7.06 -3.85 12.14
C TRP A 180 -7.97 -3.42 13.28
N TYR A 181 -8.30 -2.12 13.33
CA TYR A 181 -9.34 -1.58 14.18
C TYR A 181 -10.65 -1.71 13.40
N LEU A 182 -11.54 -2.57 13.88
CA LEU A 182 -12.80 -2.89 13.23
C LEU A 182 -13.91 -2.22 14.02
N ALA A 183 -14.79 -1.48 13.34
CA ALA A 183 -15.86 -0.74 13.97
C ALA A 183 -17.19 -0.87 13.20
N THR A 184 -18.29 -0.75 13.94
CA THR A 184 -19.60 -0.36 13.40
C THR A 184 -20.02 0.89 14.13
N HIS A 185 -20.27 1.97 13.39
CA HIS A 185 -20.87 3.16 13.94
C HIS A 185 -22.33 2.88 14.34
N GLN A 186 -22.65 3.12 15.61
CA GLN A 186 -23.97 2.81 16.15
C GLN A 186 -24.83 4.06 16.27
N GLU A 187 -24.24 5.19 16.67
CA GLU A 187 -24.98 6.42 16.94
C GLU A 187 -24.12 7.67 16.91
N GLU A 188 -24.74 8.78 16.50
CA GLU A 188 -24.17 10.10 16.65
C GLU A 188 -24.24 10.53 18.12
N VAL A 189 -23.11 10.95 18.68
CA VAL A 189 -22.98 11.38 20.08
C VAL A 189 -22.52 12.83 20.12
N THR A 190 -23.30 13.70 20.77
CA THR A 190 -22.91 15.11 20.94
C THR A 190 -21.76 15.25 21.95
N GLU A 191 -21.03 16.36 21.90
CA GLU A 191 -19.92 16.61 22.84
C GLU A 191 -20.38 16.59 24.30
N ASP A 192 -21.54 17.17 24.60
CA ASP A 192 -22.15 17.17 25.94
C ASP A 192 -22.47 15.74 26.42
N GLU A 193 -23.00 14.89 25.54
CA GLU A 193 -23.29 13.48 25.85
C GLU A 193 -22.00 12.69 26.04
N LEU A 194 -20.99 12.93 25.22
CA LEU A 194 -19.68 12.31 25.33
C LEU A 194 -19.02 12.64 26.68
N MET A 195 -19.03 13.91 27.09
CA MET A 195 -18.52 14.35 28.39
C MET A 195 -19.28 13.68 29.55
N GLN A 196 -20.61 13.55 29.44
CA GLN A 196 -21.41 12.85 30.44
C GLN A 196 -21.03 11.37 30.55
N ARG A 197 -20.82 10.70 29.41
CA ARG A 197 -20.42 9.29 29.34
C ARG A 197 -19.03 9.06 29.94
N PHE A 198 -18.06 9.90 29.62
CA PHE A 198 -16.73 9.84 30.25
C PHE A 198 -16.76 10.13 31.76
N GLY A 199 -17.70 10.97 32.21
CA GLY A 199 -17.95 11.21 33.64
C GLY A 199 -18.68 10.08 34.38
N GLY A 200 -18.98 8.95 33.72
CA GLY A 200 -19.72 7.82 34.28
C GLY A 200 -21.24 8.00 34.33
N GLY A 201 -21.76 9.06 33.73
CA GLY A 201 -23.19 9.28 33.48
C GLY A 201 -23.61 8.85 32.07
N GLY A 202 -24.86 9.12 31.68
CA GLY A 202 -25.34 8.88 30.31
C GLY A 202 -25.93 7.48 30.06
N SER A 203 -26.60 7.33 28.92
CA SER A 203 -27.16 6.05 28.46
C SER A 203 -26.08 5.19 27.80
N LYS A 204 -26.24 3.86 27.89
CA LYS A 204 -25.40 2.93 27.13
C LYS A 204 -25.59 3.14 25.62
N PRO A 205 -24.53 2.97 24.81
CA PRO A 205 -24.64 3.05 23.36
C PRO A 205 -25.66 2.06 22.80
N ARG A 206 -26.38 2.48 21.77
CA ARG A 206 -27.32 1.63 21.03
C ARG A 206 -27.33 2.03 19.56
N LYS A 207 -27.39 1.04 18.66
CA LYS A 207 -27.55 1.30 17.22
C LYS A 207 -28.84 2.08 16.96
N GLN A 208 -28.71 3.33 16.54
CA GLN A 208 -29.82 4.21 16.20
C GLN A 208 -30.38 3.82 14.82
N PRO A 209 -31.71 3.77 14.63
CA PRO A 209 -32.30 3.48 13.32
C PRO A 209 -31.88 4.53 12.28
N GLY A 210 -31.41 4.07 11.12
CA GLY A 210 -31.02 4.94 10.00
C GLY A 210 -29.60 5.50 10.08
N VAL A 211 -28.85 5.23 11.16
CA VAL A 211 -27.42 5.50 11.23
C VAL A 211 -26.66 4.41 10.43
N GLY A 212 -25.85 4.86 9.47
CA GLY A 212 -25.03 3.98 8.64
C GLY A 212 -23.88 3.34 9.44
N PRO A 213 -23.15 2.39 8.86
CA PRO A 213 -22.08 1.67 9.56
C PRO A 213 -20.85 2.51 9.90
N ARG A 214 -20.80 3.77 9.44
CA ARG A 214 -19.67 4.69 9.57
C ARG A 214 -20.16 6.12 9.82
N PRO A 215 -19.36 6.97 10.51
CA PRO A 215 -19.68 8.37 10.68
C PRO A 215 -19.71 9.14 9.36
N GLU A 216 -20.40 10.28 9.34
CA GLU A 216 -20.42 11.15 8.15
C GLU A 216 -19.01 11.65 7.79
N GLY A 217 -18.68 11.62 6.50
CA GLY A 217 -17.40 12.10 5.98
C GLY A 217 -16.22 11.13 6.14
N TYR A 218 -16.48 9.90 6.61
CA TYR A 218 -15.55 8.77 6.63
C TYR A 218 -15.80 7.82 5.45
N HIS A 219 -14.72 7.18 4.98
CA HIS A 219 -14.78 6.04 4.07
C HIS A 219 -14.72 4.72 4.85
N THR A 220 -14.99 3.61 4.16
CA THR A 220 -14.92 2.27 4.78
C THR A 220 -13.54 1.95 5.35
N VAL A 221 -12.45 2.38 4.69
CA VAL A 221 -11.08 2.16 5.16
C VAL A 221 -10.39 3.50 5.38
N THR A 222 -9.85 3.70 6.58
CA THR A 222 -9.05 4.87 6.97
C THR A 222 -7.69 4.41 7.48
N PRO A 223 -6.56 4.81 6.86
CA PRO A 223 -5.24 4.48 7.39
C PRO A 223 -5.02 5.11 8.77
N PHE A 224 -4.41 4.35 9.67
CA PHE A 224 -4.07 4.78 11.02
C PHE A 224 -2.54 4.77 11.20
N PHE A 225 -1.98 5.91 11.57
CA PHE A 225 -0.54 6.06 11.75
C PHE A 225 -0.16 6.06 13.24
N HIS A 226 0.68 5.11 13.62
CA HIS A 226 1.44 5.18 14.86
C HIS A 226 2.77 5.87 14.57
N VAL A 227 2.88 7.14 14.96
CA VAL A 227 4.07 7.96 14.68
C VAL A 227 4.68 8.49 15.97
N ARG A 228 6.00 8.64 15.98
CA ARG A 228 6.68 9.41 17.03
C ARG A 228 6.68 10.89 16.65
N GLY A 229 6.13 11.74 17.51
CA GLY A 229 5.97 13.17 17.26
C GLY A 229 4.75 13.48 16.40
N ALA A 230 3.58 12.96 16.79
CA ALA A 230 2.34 13.05 16.00
C ALA A 230 1.94 14.48 15.62
N ARG A 231 2.22 15.50 16.46
CA ARG A 231 1.98 16.91 16.08
C ARG A 231 2.82 17.38 14.90
N LYS A 232 4.10 16.98 14.86
CA LYS A 232 4.98 17.30 13.71
C LYS A 232 4.53 16.56 12.45
N PHE A 233 3.99 15.35 12.61
CA PHE A 233 3.43 14.63 11.48
C PHE A 233 2.18 15.33 10.92
N ILE A 234 1.29 15.83 11.79
CA ILE A 234 0.14 16.67 11.36
C ILE A 234 0.61 17.92 10.61
N GLU A 235 1.64 18.61 11.11
CA GLU A 235 2.25 19.77 10.42
C GLU A 235 2.77 19.36 9.03
N PHE A 236 3.50 18.24 8.93
CA PHE A 236 3.97 17.71 7.66
C PHE A 236 2.82 17.40 6.68
N LEU A 237 1.75 16.75 7.13
CA LEU A 237 0.58 16.47 6.29
C LEU A 237 -0.07 17.77 5.77
N GLY A 238 -0.09 18.81 6.59
CA GLY A 238 -0.53 20.16 6.20
C GLY A 238 0.38 20.79 5.14
N ASP A 239 1.67 20.85 5.42
CA ASP A 239 2.66 21.54 4.57
C ASP A 239 2.89 20.82 3.23
N ALA A 240 2.97 19.49 3.24
CA ALA A 240 3.22 18.67 2.07
C ALA A 240 1.94 18.48 1.23
N PHE A 241 0.88 18.00 1.87
CA PHE A 241 -0.29 17.47 1.17
C PHE A 241 -1.51 18.38 1.25
N GLY A 242 -1.42 19.53 1.93
CA GLY A 242 -2.55 20.44 2.13
C GLY A 242 -3.57 19.88 3.13
N GLY A 243 -3.14 19.00 4.03
CA GLY A 243 -3.99 18.39 5.03
C GLY A 243 -4.61 19.40 6.00
N THR A 244 -5.88 19.22 6.33
CA THR A 244 -6.57 20.03 7.34
C THR A 244 -6.97 19.17 8.52
N THR A 245 -6.56 19.56 9.73
CA THR A 245 -6.95 18.87 10.97
C THR A 245 -8.46 18.92 11.16
N ALA A 246 -9.10 17.75 11.22
CA ALA A 246 -10.52 17.63 11.51
C ALA A 246 -10.76 17.65 13.03
N HIS A 247 -10.02 16.82 13.77
CA HIS A 247 -10.06 16.82 15.24
C HIS A 247 -8.74 16.33 15.83
N ILE A 248 -8.56 16.69 17.10
CA ILE A 248 -7.43 16.30 17.93
C ILE A 248 -7.96 15.99 19.32
N THR A 249 -7.57 14.85 19.87
CA THR A 249 -7.69 14.51 21.28
C THR A 249 -6.29 14.39 21.89
N ASP A 250 -6.05 15.10 22.98
CA ASP A 250 -4.79 15.08 23.73
C ASP A 250 -4.86 14.10 24.90
N MET A 251 -3.74 13.42 25.14
CA MET A 251 -3.45 12.76 26.41
C MET A 251 -3.21 13.81 27.52
N PRO A 252 -3.23 13.45 28.82
CA PRO A 252 -2.97 14.39 29.91
C PRO A 252 -1.62 15.11 29.85
N ASP A 253 -0.61 14.49 29.24
CA ASP A 253 0.73 15.04 29.00
C ASP A 253 0.84 15.88 27.70
N ARG A 254 -0.29 16.07 27.00
CA ARG A 254 -0.42 16.78 25.71
C ARG A 254 0.17 16.07 24.51
N GLU A 255 0.51 14.78 24.64
CA GLU A 255 0.74 13.93 23.47
C GLU A 255 -0.58 13.63 22.76
N VAL A 256 -0.50 13.26 21.49
CA VAL A 256 -1.68 13.03 20.66
C VAL A 256 -2.27 11.67 20.98
N ALA A 257 -3.42 11.62 21.64
CA ALA A 257 -4.13 10.37 21.85
C ALA A 257 -4.71 9.85 20.53
N HIS A 258 -5.37 10.75 19.80
CA HIS A 258 -6.00 10.50 18.52
C HIS A 258 -6.12 11.81 17.76
N ALA A 259 -5.92 11.79 16.44
CA ALA A 259 -6.25 12.90 15.57
C ALA A 259 -6.71 12.37 14.21
N ALA A 260 -7.54 13.14 13.53
CA ALA A 260 -7.80 12.93 12.11
C ALA A 260 -7.40 14.16 11.30
N VAL A 261 -6.75 13.92 10.17
CA VAL A 261 -6.34 14.94 9.20
C VAL A 261 -6.99 14.59 7.86
N ARG A 262 -7.71 15.56 7.28
CA ARG A 262 -8.35 15.42 5.97
C ARG A 262 -7.39 15.82 4.86
N ILE A 263 -7.26 14.97 3.85
CA ILE A 263 -6.51 15.25 2.61
C ILE A 263 -7.42 14.86 1.45
N GLY A 264 -7.76 15.83 0.60
CA GLY A 264 -8.79 15.64 -0.42
C GLY A 264 -10.15 15.31 0.21
N ASP A 265 -10.74 14.20 -0.21
CA ASP A 265 -12.00 13.67 0.35
C ASP A 265 -11.78 12.71 1.53
N SER A 266 -10.55 12.27 1.77
CA SER A 266 -10.23 11.17 2.68
C SER A 266 -9.69 11.67 4.03
N LEU A 267 -9.80 10.82 5.06
CA LEU A 267 -9.16 11.03 6.35
C LEU A 267 -7.94 10.13 6.50
N ILE A 268 -6.97 10.62 7.27
CA ILE A 268 -5.93 9.83 7.91
C ILE A 268 -6.13 9.98 9.41
N GLU A 269 -6.13 8.86 10.11
CA GLU A 269 -6.08 8.84 11.58
C GLU A 269 -4.66 8.63 12.07
N LEU A 270 -4.34 9.16 13.24
CA LEU A 270 -3.03 8.99 13.85
C LEU A 270 -3.07 9.11 15.37
N GLY A 271 -2.10 8.49 16.00
CA GLY A 271 -1.83 8.61 17.43
C GLY A 271 -0.32 8.64 17.70
N GLU A 272 0.04 9.21 18.85
CA GLU A 272 1.41 9.16 19.33
C GLU A 272 1.79 7.71 19.66
N ALA A 273 2.92 7.25 19.12
CA ALA A 273 3.42 5.91 19.35
C ALA A 273 3.94 5.76 20.79
N HIS A 274 3.32 4.87 21.57
CA HIS A 274 3.65 4.60 22.96
C HIS A 274 3.37 3.14 23.34
N GLY A 275 4.02 2.64 24.41
CA GLY A 275 3.74 1.31 24.95
C GLY A 275 3.89 0.19 23.91
N GLU A 276 2.83 -0.58 23.67
CA GLU A 276 2.78 -1.63 22.65
C GLU A 276 2.55 -1.09 21.23
N SER A 277 2.01 0.12 21.09
CA SER A 277 1.84 0.83 19.82
C SER A 277 3.14 1.52 19.42
N GLN A 278 4.10 0.72 18.96
CA GLN A 278 5.37 1.21 18.44
C GLN A 278 5.20 1.93 17.10
N PRO A 279 6.15 2.81 16.69
CA PRO A 279 6.12 3.45 15.38
C PRO A 279 5.96 2.41 14.25
N MET A 280 5.05 2.69 13.32
CA MET A 280 4.67 1.78 12.25
C MET A 280 4.69 2.51 10.90
N PRO A 281 5.89 2.69 10.30
CA PRO A 281 6.00 3.37 9.02
C PRO A 281 5.23 2.60 7.93
N SER A 282 4.32 3.31 7.29
CA SER A 282 3.32 2.73 6.37
C SER A 282 3.52 3.24 4.93
N ALA A 283 2.86 2.63 3.95
CA ALA A 283 2.88 3.09 2.57
C ALA A 283 1.47 3.51 2.11
N ILE A 284 1.36 4.67 1.48
CA ILE A 284 0.11 5.24 0.99
C ILE A 284 0.24 5.54 -0.49
N HIS A 285 -0.78 5.15 -1.25
CA HIS A 285 -1.02 5.69 -2.58
C HIS A 285 -2.00 6.86 -2.46
N LEU A 286 -1.50 8.06 -2.75
CA LEU A 286 -2.19 9.33 -2.60
C LEU A 286 -2.47 9.94 -3.97
N PHE A 287 -3.75 10.04 -4.33
CA PHE A 287 -4.20 10.70 -5.54
C PHE A 287 -4.38 12.20 -5.31
N VAL A 288 -3.80 12.99 -6.20
CA VAL A 288 -3.82 14.46 -6.14
C VAL A 288 -4.09 15.05 -7.52
N PRO A 289 -4.61 16.28 -7.59
CA PRO A 289 -4.82 16.94 -8.88
C PRO A 289 -3.52 17.38 -9.57
N ASP A 290 -2.43 17.57 -8.82
CA ASP A 290 -1.14 18.04 -9.34
C ASP A 290 0.03 17.36 -8.60
N VAL A 291 0.60 16.34 -9.23
CA VAL A 291 1.68 15.50 -8.66
C VAL A 291 2.95 16.30 -8.46
N ASP A 292 3.36 17.09 -9.44
CA ASP A 292 4.60 17.89 -9.39
C ASP A 292 4.55 18.92 -8.27
N ALA A 293 3.44 19.65 -8.14
CA ALA A 293 3.28 20.65 -7.10
C ALA A 293 3.27 20.02 -5.70
N VAL A 294 2.62 18.86 -5.53
CA VAL A 294 2.58 18.14 -4.25
C VAL A 294 3.95 17.56 -3.90
N TYR A 295 4.63 16.96 -4.88
CA TYR A 295 5.99 16.45 -4.73
C TYR A 295 6.96 17.54 -4.26
N GLU A 296 6.97 18.70 -4.92
CA GLU A 296 7.82 19.84 -4.52
C GLU A 296 7.49 20.37 -3.12
N ARG A 297 6.21 20.38 -2.72
CA ARG A 297 5.83 20.72 -1.34
C ARG A 297 6.33 19.68 -0.34
N ALA A 298 6.21 18.40 -0.64
CA ALA A 298 6.70 17.33 0.21
C ALA A 298 8.21 17.44 0.45
N LEU A 299 8.99 17.73 -0.59
CA LEU A 299 10.44 17.96 -0.45
C LEU A 299 10.75 19.17 0.44
N ARG A 300 10.01 20.29 0.28
CA ARG A 300 10.16 21.46 1.15
C ARG A 300 9.78 21.18 2.61
N ALA A 301 8.81 20.30 2.83
CA ALA A 301 8.38 19.84 4.15
C ALA A 301 9.35 18.80 4.76
N GLY A 302 10.42 18.42 4.05
CA GLY A 302 11.48 17.54 4.57
C GLY A 302 11.40 16.10 4.09
N ALA A 303 10.50 15.76 3.15
CA ALA A 303 10.49 14.44 2.54
C ALA A 303 11.75 14.23 1.66
N THR A 304 12.17 12.97 1.55
CA THR A 304 13.25 12.53 0.66
C THR A 304 12.65 11.99 -0.63
N SER A 305 13.16 12.45 -1.78
CA SER A 305 12.83 11.89 -3.08
C SER A 305 13.31 10.44 -3.20
N VAL A 306 12.42 9.53 -3.58
CA VAL A 306 12.78 8.18 -4.06
C VAL A 306 12.69 8.15 -5.58
N GLU A 307 11.57 8.61 -6.13
CA GLU A 307 11.35 8.72 -7.56
C GLU A 307 10.69 10.07 -7.91
N PRO A 308 11.30 10.89 -8.79
CA PRO A 308 10.71 12.17 -9.19
C PRO A 308 9.46 11.97 -10.08
N PRO A 309 8.60 13.00 -10.22
CA PRO A 309 7.40 12.94 -11.06
C PRO A 309 7.71 12.52 -12.50
N ALA A 310 7.15 11.40 -12.92
CA ALA A 310 7.26 10.86 -14.26
C ALA A 310 5.95 10.27 -14.74
N ASP A 311 5.77 10.26 -16.06
CA ASP A 311 4.65 9.54 -16.67
C ASP A 311 4.95 8.05 -16.63
N LYS A 312 3.98 7.28 -16.16
CA LYS A 312 4.06 5.84 -15.96
C LYS A 312 3.44 5.11 -17.14
N PRO A 313 3.94 3.92 -17.50
CA PRO A 313 3.42 3.14 -18.63
C PRO A 313 1.97 2.66 -18.43
N TYR A 314 1.45 2.71 -17.20
CA TYR A 314 0.11 2.28 -16.81
C TYR A 314 -0.88 3.46 -16.64
N GLY A 315 -0.64 4.59 -17.31
CA GLY A 315 -1.65 5.66 -17.42
C GLY A 315 -1.70 6.63 -16.23
N GLU A 316 -0.63 6.75 -15.45
CA GLU A 316 -0.53 7.75 -14.38
C GLU A 316 0.63 8.69 -14.61
N ARG A 317 0.54 9.88 -14.00
CA ARG A 317 1.74 10.62 -13.63
C ARG A 317 1.97 10.35 -12.15
N GLY A 318 3.16 9.90 -11.79
CA GLY A 318 3.44 9.42 -10.45
C GLY A 318 4.82 9.85 -9.94
N ALA A 319 4.92 10.05 -8.63
CA ALA A 319 6.16 10.30 -7.89
C ALA A 319 6.18 9.49 -6.60
N TRP A 320 7.36 9.30 -6.01
CA TRP A 320 7.53 8.58 -4.76
C TRP A 320 8.46 9.34 -3.81
N VAL A 321 7.97 9.62 -2.60
CA VAL A 321 8.76 10.22 -1.52
C VAL A 321 8.67 9.40 -0.23
N ILE A 322 9.70 9.55 0.62
CA ILE A 322 9.71 9.08 2.00
C ILE A 322 9.66 10.29 2.92
N ASP A 323 8.69 10.35 3.82
CA ASP A 323 8.57 11.47 4.77
C ASP A 323 9.57 11.38 5.94
N PRO A 324 9.70 12.43 6.78
CA PRO A 324 10.60 12.41 7.94
C PRO A 324 10.28 11.35 9.02
N PHE A 325 9.13 10.68 8.91
CA PHE A 325 8.65 9.63 9.81
C PHE A 325 8.76 8.24 9.19
N GLU A 326 9.48 8.15 8.06
CA GLU A 326 9.78 6.92 7.30
C GLU A 326 8.58 6.31 6.55
N ASN A 327 7.45 7.03 6.46
CA ASN A 327 6.32 6.58 5.65
C ASN A 327 6.60 6.82 4.17
N GLN A 328 6.06 5.94 3.33
CA GLN A 328 6.19 6.00 1.87
C GLN A 328 4.93 6.56 1.26
N TRP A 329 5.09 7.51 0.34
CA TRP A 329 3.99 8.15 -0.36
C TRP A 329 4.19 8.02 -1.86
N PHE A 330 3.35 7.21 -2.49
CA PHE A 330 3.19 7.19 -3.94
C PHE A 330 2.17 8.29 -4.28
N ILE A 331 2.62 9.37 -4.89
CA ILE A 331 1.81 10.53 -5.22
C ILE A 331 1.44 10.41 -6.69
N ALA A 332 0.16 10.30 -7.01
CA ALA A 332 -0.27 10.01 -8.36
C ALA A 332 -1.43 10.89 -8.83
N THR A 333 -1.58 10.96 -10.14
CA THR A 333 -2.80 11.41 -10.80
C THR A 333 -3.01 10.60 -12.06
N ALA A 334 -4.26 10.24 -12.33
CA ALA A 334 -4.65 9.56 -13.54
C ALA A 334 -4.41 10.44 -14.77
N LYS A 335 -3.82 9.87 -15.82
CA LYS A 335 -3.78 10.48 -17.14
C LYS A 335 -4.94 9.92 -17.95
N GLY A 336 -5.93 10.77 -18.21
CA GLY A 336 -7.08 10.43 -19.06
C GLY A 336 -6.78 10.41 -20.55
#